data_AF-A0AAU6AW99-F1
#
_entry.id   AF-A0AAU6AW99-F1
#
_cell.length_a   1.000
_cell.length_b   1.000
_cell.length_c   1.000
_cell.angle_alpha   90.00
_cell.angle_beta   90.00
_cell.angle_gamma   90.00
#
_symmetry.space_group_name_H-M   'P 1'
#
loop_
_entity.id
_entity.type
_entity.pdbx_description
1 polymer ?
#
loop_
_entity_poly.entity_id
_entity_poly.type
_entity_poly.pdbx_seq_one_letter_code
_entity_poly.pdbx_strand_id
1 'polypeptide(L)'
;MDDGELGHLGRSVTNGEASSDLCPGTGVTYTAGGRRDDVPARRHGTVAGRVLHDRFLNTSWVPIRPDRSADDIPPQWVRSRDIVAVDQWPHT
;
A
#
# COMPACT_ATOMS: atom_id res chain seq x y z
N MET A 1 -21.71 29.95 -17.43
CA MET A 1 -22.09 28.53 -17.39
C MET A 1 -21.32 27.87 -18.51
N ASP A 2 -20.24 27.19 -18.15
CA ASP A 2 -19.60 26.15 -18.96
C ASP A 2 -18.71 25.35 -18.00
N ASP A 3 -19.18 24.15 -17.67
CA ASP A 3 -18.54 23.16 -16.84
C ASP A 3 -17.48 22.42 -17.68
N GLY A 4 -16.21 22.71 -17.41
CA GLY A 4 -15.06 22.07 -18.04
C GLY A 4 -14.34 21.12 -17.09
N GLU A 5 -15.02 20.03 -16.75
CA GLU A 5 -14.48 18.84 -16.10
C GLU A 5 -13.35 18.24 -16.96
N LEU A 6 -12.10 18.24 -16.49
CA LEU A 6 -11.07 17.31 -16.98
C LEU A 6 -9.99 17.03 -15.92
N GLY A 7 -9.93 15.77 -15.49
CA GLY A 7 -8.67 15.12 -15.14
C GLY A 7 -8.40 14.92 -13.66
N HIS A 8 -9.04 13.90 -13.07
CA HIS A 8 -8.52 13.20 -11.89
C HIS A 8 -7.09 12.72 -12.16
N LEU A 9 -6.11 13.58 -11.89
CA LEU A 9 -4.73 13.16 -11.77
C LEU A 9 -4.64 12.27 -10.53
N GLY A 10 -4.36 10.98 -10.76
CA GLY A 10 -4.07 10.02 -9.70
C GLY A 10 -3.12 10.65 -8.70
N ARG A 11 -3.60 10.80 -7.46
CA ARG A 11 -2.86 11.45 -6.38
C ARG A 11 -1.53 10.73 -6.25
N SER A 12 -0.46 11.41 -6.59
CA SER A 12 0.88 10.99 -6.20
C SER A 12 0.89 11.00 -4.68
N VAL A 13 0.87 9.81 -4.10
CA VAL A 13 0.81 9.61 -2.66
C VAL A 13 2.15 10.08 -2.10
N THR A 14 2.16 11.31 -1.57
CA THR A 14 3.30 11.83 -0.82
C THR A 14 3.36 11.10 0.53
N ASN A 15 4.56 10.85 1.04
CA ASN A 15 4.86 9.98 2.19
C ASN A 15 4.08 10.26 3.51
N GLY A 16 3.28 11.34 3.58
CA GLY A 16 2.37 11.61 4.70
C GLY A 16 0.92 11.16 4.49
N GLU A 17 0.46 11.01 3.23
CA GLU A 17 -0.92 10.64 2.90
C GLU A 17 -1.15 9.14 2.81
N ALA A 18 -0.11 8.35 2.45
CA ALA A 18 -0.23 6.89 2.33
C ALA A 18 -0.81 6.25 3.60
N SER A 19 -0.56 6.83 4.78
CA SER A 19 -1.06 6.25 6.03
C SER A 19 -2.58 6.37 6.19
N SER A 20 -3.24 7.32 5.53
CA SER A 20 -4.70 7.50 5.61
C SER A 20 -5.43 6.56 4.65
N ASP A 21 -4.84 6.29 3.48
CA ASP A 21 -5.41 5.39 2.48
C ASP A 21 -5.16 3.89 2.79
N LEU A 22 -4.28 3.56 3.74
CA LEU A 22 -3.92 2.19 4.12
C LEU A 22 -4.73 1.69 5.32
N CYS A 23 -6.05 1.58 5.13
CA CYS A 23 -6.95 0.99 6.13
C CYS A 23 -6.95 -0.55 6.04
N PRO A 24 -7.23 -1.29 7.14
CA PRO A 24 -7.44 -2.73 7.07
C PRO A 24 -8.50 -3.09 6.01
N GLY A 25 -8.23 -4.11 5.20
CA GLY A 25 -9.09 -4.50 4.07
C GLY A 25 -8.74 -3.81 2.75
N THR A 26 -7.87 -2.80 2.75
CA THR A 26 -7.45 -2.11 1.52
C THR A 26 -6.55 -3.02 0.68
N GLY A 27 -6.86 -3.16 -0.61
CA GLY A 27 -6.02 -3.86 -1.58
C GLY A 27 -4.79 -3.03 -1.90
N VAL A 28 -3.62 -3.66 -1.98
CA VAL A 28 -2.35 -2.96 -2.25
C VAL A 28 -1.47 -3.78 -3.18
N THR A 29 -0.75 -3.07 -4.04
CA THR A 29 0.38 -3.63 -4.79
C THR A 29 1.67 -3.14 -4.15
N TYR A 30 2.59 -4.06 -3.88
CA TYR A 30 3.86 -3.76 -3.22
C TYR A 30 5.02 -4.51 -3.85
N THR A 31 6.23 -3.99 -3.67
CA THR A 31 7.46 -4.67 -4.07
C THR A 31 7.98 -5.50 -2.89
N ALA A 32 8.01 -6.82 -3.04
CA ALA A 32 8.74 -7.67 -2.08
C ALA A 32 10.23 -7.47 -2.33
N GLY A 33 10.98 -7.09 -1.28
CA GLY A 33 12.39 -6.68 -1.37
C GLY A 33 13.24 -7.57 -2.27
N GLY A 34 13.46 -7.11 -3.50
CA GLY A 34 14.46 -7.66 -4.41
C GLY A 34 15.80 -7.00 -4.15
N ARG A 35 16.90 -7.74 -4.39
CA ARG A 35 18.25 -7.17 -4.43
C ARG A 35 18.24 -6.00 -5.42
N ARG A 36 19.04 -4.96 -5.15
CA ARG A 36 19.03 -3.66 -5.84
C ARG A 36 19.20 -3.72 -7.38
N ASP A 37 19.58 -4.88 -7.90
CA ASP A 37 19.89 -5.16 -9.31
C ASP A 37 18.82 -5.98 -10.05
N ASP A 38 17.78 -6.48 -9.35
CA ASP A 38 16.65 -7.18 -9.96
C ASP A 38 15.41 -6.28 -9.98
N VAL A 39 14.64 -6.32 -11.07
CA VAL A 39 13.33 -5.68 -11.12
C VAL A 39 12.47 -6.31 -10.03
N PRO A 40 12.10 -5.57 -8.97
CA PRO A 40 11.43 -6.19 -7.84
C PRO A 40 10.06 -6.72 -8.27
N ALA A 41 9.83 -8.01 -8.01
CA ALA A 41 8.56 -8.64 -8.32
C ALA A 41 7.44 -7.93 -7.57
N ARG A 42 6.48 -7.38 -8.34
CA ARG A 42 5.26 -6.79 -7.78
C ARG A 42 4.39 -7.91 -7.23
N ARG A 43 3.95 -7.74 -6.00
CA ARG A 43 3.02 -8.62 -5.30
C ARG A 43 1.78 -7.85 -4.94
N HIS A 44 0.68 -8.58 -4.83
CA HIS A 44 -0.60 -8.04 -4.39
C HIS A 44 -0.95 -8.63 -3.03
N GLY A 45 -1.67 -7.86 -2.24
CA GLY A 45 -2.16 -8.29 -0.95
C GLY A 45 -3.14 -7.29 -0.37
N THR A 46 -3.55 -7.55 0.86
CA THR A 46 -4.51 -6.72 1.58
C THR A 46 -3.90 -6.25 2.89
N VAL A 47 -4.13 -5.00 3.27
CA VAL A 47 -3.73 -4.50 4.58
C VAL A 47 -4.47 -5.29 5.66
N ALA A 48 -3.72 -6.02 6.48
CA ALA A 48 -4.26 -6.93 7.49
C ALA A 48 -4.56 -6.23 8.82
N GLY A 49 -4.10 -5.00 9.01
CA GLY A 49 -4.20 -4.32 10.29
C GLY A 49 -3.64 -2.90 10.28
N ARG A 50 -3.44 -2.35 11.47
CA ARG A 50 -2.99 -0.97 11.65
C ARG A 50 -1.54 -0.79 11.19
N VAL A 51 -1.28 0.29 10.45
CA VAL A 51 0.07 0.74 10.12
C VAL A 51 0.84 1.09 11.39
N LEU A 52 2.04 0.54 11.53
CA LEU A 52 2.96 0.82 12.62
C LEU A 52 3.96 1.90 12.18
N HIS A 53 3.97 3.03 12.87
CA HIS A 53 4.97 4.07 12.64
C HIS A 53 6.14 3.92 13.61
N ASP A 54 7.30 3.49 13.10
CA ASP A 54 8.55 3.41 13.86
C ASP A 54 9.24 4.78 13.82
N ARG A 55 9.20 5.50 14.93
CA ARG A 55 9.83 6.82 15.07
C ARG A 55 11.35 6.76 15.14
N PHE A 56 11.91 5.65 15.62
CA PHE A 56 13.37 5.49 15.74
C PHE A 56 13.99 5.33 14.35
N LEU A 57 13.36 4.54 13.49
CA LEU A 57 13.78 4.31 12.10
C LEU A 57 13.15 5.29 11.10
N ASN A 58 12.32 6.23 11.59
CA ASN A 58 11.50 7.14 10.78
C ASN A 58 10.83 6.41 9.58
N THR A 59 10.27 5.23 9.85
CA THR A 59 9.74 4.32 8.82
C THR A 59 8.37 3.81 9.24
N SER A 60 7.39 3.90 8.33
CA SER A 60 6.08 3.27 8.54
C SER A 60 6.05 1.87 7.93
N TRP A 61 5.57 0.92 8.71
CA TRP A 61 5.42 -0.49 8.37
C TRP A 61 3.94 -0.86 8.26
N VAL A 62 3.59 -1.51 7.16
CA VAL A 62 2.24 -1.90 6.79
C VAL A 62 2.15 -3.42 6.93
N PRO A 63 1.25 -3.96 7.77
CA PRO A 63 1.01 -5.39 7.81
C PRO A 63 0.17 -5.78 6.58
N ILE A 64 0.74 -6.55 5.66
CA ILE A 64 0.08 -7.02 4.44
C ILE A 64 -0.11 -8.52 4.52
N ARG A 65 -1.32 -8.99 4.22
CA ARG A 65 -1.58 -10.38 3.89
C ARG A 65 -1.46 -10.55 2.38
N PRO A 66 -0.46 -11.31 1.87
CA PRO A 66 -0.34 -11.56 0.44
C PRO A 66 -1.56 -12.28 -0.11
N ASP A 67 -1.89 -12.03 -1.38
CA ASP A 67 -2.92 -12.80 -2.09
C ASP A 67 -2.60 -14.30 -2.00
N ARG A 68 -3.62 -15.13 -1.76
CA ARG A 68 -3.52 -16.59 -1.52
C ARG A 68 -2.87 -17.04 -0.21
N SER A 69 -2.55 -16.13 0.70
CA SER A 69 -2.11 -16.50 2.05
C SER A 69 -3.30 -16.96 2.89
N ALA A 70 -3.17 -18.09 3.57
CA ALA A 70 -4.19 -18.55 4.52
C ALA A 70 -4.31 -17.58 5.71
N ASP A 71 -5.48 -17.53 6.33
CA ASP A 71 -5.79 -16.59 7.40
C ASP A 71 -4.96 -16.82 8.68
N ASP A 72 -4.53 -18.06 8.90
CA ASP A 72 -3.64 -18.47 10.00
C ASP A 72 -2.18 -18.04 9.81
N ILE A 73 -1.80 -17.61 8.59
CA ILE A 73 -0.44 -17.15 8.32
C ILE A 73 -0.31 -15.70 8.79
N PRO A 74 0.72 -15.38 9.61
CA PRO A 74 0.95 -14.02 10.07
C PRO A 74 1.22 -13.07 8.89
N PRO A 75 0.79 -11.80 9.00
CA PRO A 75 0.99 -10.82 7.92
C PRO A 75 2.47 -10.52 7.71
N GLN A 76 2.82 -10.19 6.47
CA GLN A 76 4.13 -9.68 6.09
C GLN A 76 4.21 -8.20 6.40
N TRP A 77 5.27 -7.78 7.10
CA TRP A 77 5.52 -6.37 7.35
C TRP A 77 6.28 -5.77 6.16
N VAL A 78 5.63 -4.85 5.47
CA VAL A 78 6.17 -4.18 4.27
C VAL A 78 6.32 -2.70 4.59
N ARG A 79 7.40 -2.06 4.09
CA ARG A 79 7.55 -0.62 4.32
C ARG A 79 6.54 0.11 3.46
N SER A 80 5.94 1.17 4.00
CA SER A 80 5.05 2.07 3.27
C SER A 80 5.61 2.56 1.94
N ARG A 81 6.92 2.82 1.87
CA ARG A 81 7.61 3.24 0.63
C ARG A 81 7.71 2.16 -0.44
N ASP A 82 7.51 0.89 -0.07
CA ASP A 82 7.54 -0.26 -0.98
C ASP A 82 6.12 -0.58 -1.50
N ILE A 83 5.09 0.16 -1.05
CA ILE A 83 3.74 0.15 -1.63
C ILE A 83 3.75 1.02 -2.88
N VAL A 84 3.40 0.43 -4.01
CA VAL A 84 3.45 1.10 -5.33
C VAL A 84 2.07 1.45 -5.88
N ALA A 85 1.01 0.83 -5.37
CA ALA A 85 -0.37 1.18 -5.69
C ALA A 85 -1.31 0.79 -4.55
N VAL A 86 -2.38 1.57 -4.39
CA VAL A 86 -3.50 1.28 -3.48
C VAL A 86 -4.73 1.04 -4.35
N ASP A 87 -5.26 -0.17 -4.26
CA ASP A 87 -6.52 -0.56 -4.90
C ASP A 87 -7.65 -0.10 -3.98
N GLN A 88 -8.03 1.15 -4.16
CA GLN A 88 -9.22 1.71 -3.52
C GLN A 88 -10.43 1.10 -4.22
N TRP A 89 -10.95 0.02 -3.62
CA TRP A 89 -12.22 -0.59 -4.04
C TRP A 89 -13.26 0.53 -4.11
N PRO A 90 -14.01 0.69 -5.22
CA PRO A 90 -15.01 1.73 -5.31
C PRO A 90 -16.09 1.46 -4.26
N HIS A 91 -16.25 2.40 -3.32
CA HIS A 91 -17.45 2.49 -2.50
C HIS A 91 -18.66 2.52 -3.44
N THR A 92 -19.40 1.41 -3.49
CA THR A 92 -20.74 1.34 -4.10
C THR A 92 -21.75 1.33 -2.97
#